data_AF-A0A5C7ZPZ8-F1
#
_entry.id   AF-A0A5C7ZPZ8-F1
#
_cell.length_a   1.000
_cell.length_b   1.000
_cell.length_c   1.000
_cell.angle_alpha   90.00
_cell.angle_beta   90.00
_cell.angle_gamma   90.00
#
_symmetry.space_group_name_H-M   'P 1'
#
loop_
_entity.id
_entity.type
_entity.pdbx_description
1 polymer ?
#
loop_
_entity_poly.entity_id
_entity_poly.type
_entity_poly.pdbx_seq_one_letter_code
_entity_poly.pdbx_strand_id
1 'polypeptide(L)'
;MKHAKTIEAIALGSALVVSISSTFLPLDVAAATACDNSTDGKGSTISGASDRFVKTNFIPRCSPNTVVKYLDAATAFAAQGGSLKGNTVYGSTTEGGGGAVWCGSSTLSTPLKASDVKDPTGSATDGCV
;
A
#
# COMPACT_ATOMS: atom_id res chain seq x y z
N MET A 1 -37.06 -9.03 -2.47
CA MET A 1 -36.19 -8.25 -3.38
C MET A 1 -35.42 -7.23 -2.53
N LYS A 2 -34.10 -7.36 -2.39
CA LYS A 2 -33.21 -6.33 -1.83
C LYS A 2 -31.89 -6.42 -2.61
N HIS A 3 -31.63 -5.41 -3.44
CA HIS A 3 -30.37 -5.24 -4.14
C HIS A 3 -29.31 -4.67 -3.17
N ALA A 4 -28.30 -5.47 -2.85
CA ALA A 4 -27.05 -4.95 -2.33
C ALA A 4 -26.12 -4.70 -3.53
N LYS A 5 -25.71 -3.45 -3.74
CA LYS A 5 -24.79 -3.05 -4.81
C LYS A 5 -23.42 -3.65 -4.49
N THR A 6 -23.00 -4.63 -5.29
CA THR A 6 -21.65 -5.16 -5.31
C THR A 6 -20.70 -4.06 -5.79
N ILE A 7 -19.70 -3.73 -4.99
CA ILE A 7 -18.62 -2.82 -5.38
C ILE A 7 -17.81 -3.54 -6.46
N GLU A 8 -17.88 -3.03 -7.70
CA GLU A 8 -17.06 -3.46 -8.82
C GLU A 8 -15.61 -3.03 -8.56
N ALA A 9 -14.86 -3.86 -7.83
CA ALA A 9 -13.41 -3.77 -7.79
C ALA A 9 -12.88 -4.28 -9.13
N ILE A 10 -12.30 -3.35 -9.90
CA ILE A 10 -11.67 -3.58 -11.20
C ILE A 10 -10.61 -4.68 -11.06
N ALA A 11 -10.95 -5.88 -11.52
CA ALA A 11 -10.01 -6.98 -11.71
C ALA A 11 -9.22 -6.73 -13.00
N LEU A 12 -8.12 -5.97 -12.90
CA LEU A 12 -7.05 -5.96 -13.91
C LEU A 12 -6.24 -7.26 -13.77
N GLY A 13 -6.88 -8.37 -14.13
CA GLY A 13 -6.33 -9.71 -14.08
C GLY A 13 -5.53 -10.04 -15.33
N SER A 14 -4.23 -9.75 -15.30
CA SER A 14 -3.23 -10.51 -16.08
C SER A 14 -1.91 -10.49 -15.33
N ALA A 15 -1.84 -11.23 -14.23
CA ALA A 15 -0.58 -11.54 -13.57
C ALA A 15 0.10 -12.68 -14.33
N LEU A 16 1.11 -12.33 -15.14
CA LEU A 16 2.11 -13.27 -15.62
C LEU A 16 2.98 -13.66 -14.41
N VAL A 17 2.70 -14.81 -13.82
CA VAL A 17 3.54 -15.38 -12.75
C VAL A 17 4.81 -15.94 -13.40
N VAL A 18 5.83 -15.10 -13.53
CA VAL A 18 7.20 -15.58 -13.76
C VAL A 18 7.76 -15.97 -12.40
N SER A 19 7.80 -17.27 -12.12
CA SER A 19 8.52 -17.83 -10.98
C SER A 19 10.03 -17.64 -11.18
N ILE A 20 10.53 -16.45 -10.88
CA ILE A 20 11.97 -16.20 -10.70
C ILE A 20 12.31 -16.57 -9.26
N SER A 21 13.30 -17.46 -9.14
CA SER A 21 13.91 -17.96 -7.91
C SER A 21 13.91 -16.91 -6.78
N SER A 22 13.21 -17.23 -5.69
CA SER A 22 12.76 -16.32 -4.62
C SER A 22 13.88 -15.86 -3.67
N THR A 23 14.91 -15.21 -4.19
CA THR A 23 15.67 -14.25 -3.39
C THR A 23 14.90 -12.93 -3.44
N PHE A 24 13.98 -12.75 -2.50
CA PHE A 24 13.35 -11.46 -2.24
C PHE A 24 14.46 -10.45 -1.90
N LEU A 25 14.80 -9.60 -2.85
CA LEU A 25 15.76 -8.53 -2.60
C LEU A 25 15.08 -7.52 -1.66
N PRO A 26 15.68 -7.18 -0.51
CA PRO A 26 15.12 -6.14 0.34
C PRO A 26 15.02 -4.84 -0.48
N LEU A 27 13.84 -4.20 -0.48
CA LEU A 27 13.70 -2.85 -1.00
C LEU A 27 14.49 -1.89 -0.09
N ASP A 28 15.77 -1.68 -0.39
CA ASP A 28 16.66 -0.78 0.35
C ASP A 28 16.45 0.67 -0.12
N VAL A 29 15.25 1.19 0.17
CA VAL A 29 14.84 2.55 -0.15
C VAL A 29 14.21 3.17 1.10
N ALA A 30 14.34 4.47 1.26
CA ALA A 30 13.67 5.17 2.36
C ALA A 30 12.16 5.19 2.10
N ALA A 31 11.36 4.82 3.11
CA ALA A 31 9.92 4.92 3.01
C ALA A 31 9.48 6.39 2.94
N ALA A 32 8.47 6.64 2.12
CA ALA A 32 7.84 7.94 1.97
C ALA A 32 6.35 7.84 2.30
N THR A 33 5.72 8.98 2.59
CA THR A 33 4.30 9.04 2.94
C THR A 33 3.50 9.54 1.75
N ALA A 34 2.60 8.69 1.23
CA ALA A 34 1.66 9.02 0.15
C ALA A 34 0.43 9.76 0.68
N CYS A 35 -0.11 9.31 1.81
CA CYS A 35 -1.23 9.94 2.50
C CYS A 35 -0.82 10.23 3.94
N ASP A 36 -0.94 11.48 4.38
CA ASP A 36 -0.71 11.87 5.78
C ASP A 36 -1.94 12.58 6.32
N ASN A 37 -2.99 11.81 6.64
CA ASN A 37 -4.25 12.36 7.15
C ASN A 37 -4.83 13.45 6.23
N SER A 38 -4.87 13.18 4.92
CA SER A 38 -5.36 14.13 3.91
C SER A 38 -6.72 14.71 4.32
N THR A 39 -6.91 16.01 4.18
CA THR A 39 -8.19 16.68 4.47
C THR A 39 -8.99 17.02 3.20
N ASP A 40 -8.36 16.94 2.04
CA ASP A 40 -8.87 17.41 0.75
C ASP A 40 -9.05 16.29 -0.29
N GLY A 41 -8.82 15.03 0.10
CA GLY A 41 -8.99 13.88 -0.78
C GLY A 41 -7.73 13.55 -1.61
N LYS A 42 -6.60 14.24 -1.38
CA LYS A 42 -5.37 14.11 -2.17
C LYS A 42 -4.17 13.79 -1.29
N GLY A 43 -3.29 12.95 -1.82
CA GLY A 43 -2.00 12.64 -1.23
C GLY A 43 -0.88 13.56 -1.69
N SER A 44 0.33 13.23 -1.26
CA SER A 44 1.57 13.82 -1.77
C SER A 44 1.83 13.35 -3.21
N THR A 45 2.60 14.14 -3.97
CA THR A 45 3.01 13.71 -5.31
C THR A 45 4.01 12.57 -5.20
N ILE A 46 3.74 11.46 -5.86
CA ILE A 46 4.69 10.37 -6.04
C ILE A 46 5.39 10.63 -7.36
N SER A 47 6.69 10.95 -7.29
CA SER A 47 7.53 11.17 -8.46
C SER A 47 7.98 9.83 -9.02
N GLY A 48 7.62 9.57 -10.27
CA GLY A 48 8.15 8.43 -10.99
C GLY A 48 9.54 8.72 -11.52
N ALA A 49 10.38 7.68 -11.64
CA ALA A 49 11.71 7.78 -12.21
C ALA A 49 12.06 6.53 -13.00
N SER A 50 12.97 6.66 -13.98
CA SER A 50 13.35 5.56 -14.87
C SER A 50 14.00 4.39 -14.14
N ASP A 51 14.63 4.64 -13.00
CA ASP A 51 15.29 3.67 -12.12
C ASP A 51 14.37 3.14 -10.99
N ARG A 52 13.10 3.52 -10.95
CA ARG A 52 12.11 3.14 -9.91
C ARG A 52 11.00 2.26 -10.47
N PHE A 53 10.17 1.63 -9.64
CA PHE A 53 9.06 0.82 -10.14
C PHE A 53 8.00 1.75 -10.76
N VAL A 54 7.65 2.83 -10.05
CA VAL A 54 6.80 3.89 -10.59
C VAL A 54 7.59 4.73 -11.59
N LYS A 55 7.14 4.76 -12.85
CA LYS A 55 7.82 5.50 -13.94
C LYS A 55 7.24 6.88 -14.20
N THR A 56 6.00 7.12 -13.80
CA THR A 56 5.27 8.36 -14.08
C THR A 56 4.83 9.04 -12.79
N ASN A 57 4.82 10.37 -12.82
CA ASN A 57 4.33 11.14 -11.69
C ASN A 57 2.83 10.97 -11.55
N PHE A 58 2.36 10.79 -10.32
CA PHE A 58 0.93 10.80 -10.02
C PHE A 58 0.67 11.34 -8.61
N ILE A 59 -0.59 11.68 -8.36
CA ILE A 59 -1.08 12.08 -7.04
C ILE A 59 -2.13 11.05 -6.61
N PRO A 60 -1.88 10.26 -5.56
CA PRO A 60 -2.86 9.30 -5.07
C PRO A 60 -4.07 10.03 -4.49
N ARG A 61 -5.24 9.40 -4.62
CA ARG A 61 -6.46 9.85 -3.93
C ARG A 61 -6.47 9.24 -2.54
N CYS A 62 -6.50 10.10 -1.54
CA CYS A 62 -6.45 9.69 -0.14
C CYS A 62 -7.78 10.07 0.51
N SER A 63 -8.52 9.10 1.03
CA SER A 63 -9.69 9.43 1.85
C SER A 63 -9.27 10.21 3.11
N PRO A 64 -10.15 11.04 3.68
CA PRO A 64 -9.81 11.70 4.92
C PRO A 64 -9.51 10.73 6.05
N ASN A 65 -8.52 11.06 6.89
CA ASN A 65 -8.03 10.20 7.98
C ASN A 65 -7.26 8.96 7.53
N THR A 66 -6.90 8.86 6.25
CA THR A 66 -6.06 7.78 5.75
C THR A 66 -4.59 8.17 5.87
N VAL A 67 -3.78 7.23 6.40
CA VAL A 67 -2.32 7.30 6.39
C VAL A 67 -1.81 6.16 5.54
N VAL A 68 -0.97 6.46 4.55
CA VAL A 68 -0.36 5.47 3.65
C VAL A 68 1.10 5.83 3.47
N LYS A 69 1.96 4.86 3.75
CA LYS A 69 3.39 4.90 3.49
C LYS A 69 3.75 3.92 2.39
N TYR A 70 4.82 4.21 1.66
CA TYR A 70 5.23 3.42 0.52
C TYR A 70 6.75 3.37 0.37
N LEU A 71 7.19 2.34 -0.35
CA LEU A 71 8.53 2.16 -0.87
C LEU A 71 8.45 1.96 -2.38
N ASP A 72 9.29 2.71 -3.10
CA ASP A 72 9.41 2.63 -4.55
C ASP A 72 10.86 2.31 -4.91
N ALA A 73 11.14 1.02 -5.12
CA ALA A 73 12.44 0.53 -5.55
C ALA A 73 12.42 0.19 -7.04
N ALA A 74 13.58 -0.07 -7.63
CA ALA A 74 13.68 -0.36 -9.07
C ALA A 74 12.83 -1.55 -9.53
N THR A 75 12.69 -2.56 -8.67
CA THR A 75 12.07 -3.85 -9.01
C THR A 75 10.64 -3.97 -8.53
N ALA A 76 10.24 -3.19 -7.52
CA ALA A 76 9.01 -3.42 -6.78
C ALA A 76 8.48 -2.14 -6.14
N PHE A 77 7.18 -2.14 -5.88
CA PHE A 77 6.51 -1.15 -5.06
C PHE A 77 5.82 -1.83 -3.88
N ALA A 78 6.00 -1.27 -2.69
CA ALA A 78 5.34 -1.72 -1.47
C ALA A 78 4.61 -0.55 -0.82
N ALA A 79 3.45 -0.81 -0.22
CA ALA A 79 2.69 0.18 0.52
C ALA A 79 2.10 -0.43 1.77
N GLN A 80 2.00 0.37 2.83
CA GLN A 80 1.23 0.04 4.01
C GLN A 80 0.33 1.23 4.36
N GLY A 81 -0.93 0.95 4.66
CA GLY A 81 -1.92 1.98 4.89
C GLY A 81 -2.98 1.59 5.89
N GLY A 82 -3.56 2.59 6.54
CA GLY A 82 -4.62 2.46 7.51
C GLY A 82 -5.45 3.73 7.62
N SER A 83 -6.52 3.67 8.41
CA SER A 83 -7.38 4.81 8.70
C SER A 83 -7.34 5.14 10.17
N LEU A 84 -7.12 6.40 10.54
CA LEU A 84 -7.17 6.89 11.93
C LEU A 84 -8.58 6.81 12.56
N LYS A 85 -9.59 6.45 11.77
CA LYS A 85 -10.94 6.13 12.26
C LYS A 85 -11.15 4.63 12.50
N GLY A 86 -10.30 3.80 11.93
CA GLY A 86 -10.31 2.35 12.08
C GLY A 86 -9.20 1.86 12.99
N ASN A 87 -9.11 0.55 13.14
CA ASN A 87 -8.06 -0.13 13.89
C ASN A 87 -7.31 -1.16 13.03
N THR A 88 -7.45 -1.06 11.70
CA THR A 88 -6.96 -2.03 10.73
C THR A 88 -5.91 -1.42 9.83
N VAL A 89 -4.78 -2.14 9.69
CA VAL A 89 -3.70 -1.79 8.77
C VAL A 89 -3.64 -2.84 7.65
N TYR A 90 -3.48 -2.36 6.43
CA TYR A 90 -3.32 -3.17 5.24
C TYR A 90 -1.96 -2.90 4.62
N GLY A 91 -1.31 -3.94 4.10
CA GLY A 91 -0.11 -3.87 3.30
C GLY A 91 -0.41 -4.27 1.87
N SER A 92 0.46 -3.92 0.94
CA SER A 92 0.48 -4.49 -0.40
C SER A 92 1.88 -4.44 -0.99
N THR A 93 2.22 -5.42 -1.83
CA THR A 93 3.39 -5.33 -2.72
C THR A 93 3.05 -5.80 -4.12
N THR A 94 3.85 -5.33 -5.08
CA THR A 94 3.86 -5.85 -6.45
C THR A 94 4.40 -7.28 -6.53
N GLU A 95 5.27 -7.67 -5.59
CA GLU A 95 5.93 -8.98 -5.57
C GLU A 95 5.00 -10.11 -5.08
N GLY A 96 4.04 -9.83 -4.20
CA GLY A 96 3.09 -10.83 -3.70
C GLY A 96 1.74 -10.88 -4.41
N GLY A 97 1.67 -10.40 -5.66
CA GLY A 97 0.48 -10.57 -6.50
C GLY A 97 -0.53 -9.42 -6.46
N GLY A 98 -0.14 -8.23 -5.95
CA GLY A 98 -0.86 -6.97 -6.19
C GLY A 98 -2.15 -6.76 -5.38
N GLY A 99 -2.37 -7.52 -4.30
CA GLY A 99 -3.52 -7.36 -3.42
C GLY A 99 -3.22 -6.57 -2.14
N ALA A 100 -4.24 -5.90 -1.59
CA ALA A 100 -4.18 -5.40 -0.22
C ALA A 100 -4.38 -6.56 0.74
N VAL A 101 -3.41 -6.81 1.60
CA VAL A 101 -3.41 -7.87 2.61
C VAL A 101 -3.55 -7.23 3.97
N TRP A 102 -4.31 -7.86 4.85
CA TRP A 102 -4.46 -7.40 6.21
C TRP A 102 -3.22 -7.74 7.04
N CYS A 103 -2.55 -6.73 7.60
CA CYS A 103 -1.31 -6.89 8.38
C CYS A 103 -1.53 -7.36 9.83
N GLY A 104 -2.67 -7.97 10.13
CA GLY A 104 -2.95 -8.61 11.40
C GLY A 104 -3.85 -7.84 12.37
N SER A 105 -4.21 -8.58 13.43
CA SER A 105 -5.24 -8.31 14.44
C SER A 105 -5.12 -6.92 15.08
N SER A 106 -6.24 -6.20 15.07
CA SER A 106 -6.51 -4.99 15.84
C SER A 106 -6.40 -5.24 17.35
N THR A 107 -5.18 -5.38 17.87
CA THR A 107 -4.91 -5.24 19.32
C THR A 107 -5.09 -3.80 19.79
N LEU A 108 -5.25 -2.85 18.85
CA LEU A 108 -5.64 -1.48 19.12
C LEU A 108 -7.11 -1.44 19.52
N SER A 109 -7.36 -1.35 20.82
CA SER A 109 -8.65 -1.07 21.43
C SER A 109 -9.18 0.34 21.13
N THR A 110 -8.43 1.12 20.35
CA THR A 110 -8.68 2.53 20.03
C THR A 110 -8.37 2.79 18.55
N PRO A 111 -8.83 3.92 17.98
CA PRO A 111 -8.52 4.27 16.60
C PRO A 111 -7.01 4.39 16.36
N LEU A 112 -6.57 4.03 15.15
CA LEU A 112 -5.18 4.10 14.72
C LEU A 112 -4.62 5.52 14.91
N LYS A 113 -3.35 5.58 15.27
CA LYS A 113 -2.49 6.75 15.14
C LYS A 113 -1.64 6.59 13.87
N ALA A 114 -1.15 7.70 13.33
CA ALA A 114 -0.27 7.67 12.16
C ALA A 114 1.01 6.83 12.41
N SER A 115 1.48 6.76 13.66
CA SER A 115 2.61 5.94 14.10
C SER A 115 2.38 4.43 14.01
N ASP A 116 1.12 4.00 13.91
CA ASP A 116 0.75 2.59 13.83
C ASP A 116 0.85 2.07 12.39
N VAL A 117 0.79 2.97 11.40
CA VAL A 117 1.17 2.67 10.01
C VAL A 117 2.70 2.69 9.94
N LYS A 118 3.29 1.51 9.82
CA LYS A 118 4.73 1.33 9.74
C LYS A 118 5.21 1.54 8.31
N ASP A 119 6.51 1.67 8.19
CA ASP A 119 7.14 1.73 6.89
C ASP A 119 7.05 0.31 6.31
N PRO A 120 6.50 0.13 5.09
CA PRO A 120 6.33 -1.21 4.54
C PRO A 120 7.70 -1.89 4.42
N THR A 121 7.77 -3.20 4.68
CA THR A 121 9.02 -3.93 4.43
C THR A 121 8.98 -4.53 3.03
N GLY A 122 10.09 -4.38 2.30
CA GLY A 122 10.20 -4.94 0.96
C GLY A 122 10.38 -6.46 0.90
N SER A 123 10.49 -7.12 2.05
CA SER A 123 10.69 -8.57 2.16
C SER A 123 9.39 -9.34 2.39
N ALA A 124 8.27 -8.67 2.65
CA ALA A 124 7.00 -9.32 2.90
C ALA A 124 6.18 -9.30 1.62
N THR A 125 5.76 -10.47 1.13
CA THR A 125 4.83 -10.65 0.00
C THR A 125 3.61 -9.72 0.10
N ASP A 126 3.24 -9.31 1.31
CA ASP A 126 2.05 -8.54 1.61
C ASP A 126 2.30 -7.09 2.01
N GLY A 127 3.55 -6.61 2.08
CA GLY A 127 3.86 -5.21 2.41
C GLY A 127 3.62 -4.87 3.89
N CYS A 128 3.42 -5.91 4.70
CA CYS A 128 3.32 -5.82 6.14
C CYS A 128 4.71 -5.80 6.78
N VAL A 129 4.75 -5.57 8.10
CA VAL A 129 5.99 -5.53 8.90
C VAL A 129 5.97 -6.61 9.97
#